data_AF-A0A0A6UHJ4-F1
#
_entry.id   AF-A0A0A6UHJ4-F1
#
_cell.length_a   1.000
_cell.length_b   1.000
_cell.length_c   1.000
_cell.angle_alpha   90.00
_cell.angle_beta   90.00
_cell.angle_gamma   90.00
#
_symmetry.space_group_name_H-M   'P 1'
#
loop_
_entity.id
_entity.type
_entity.pdbx_description
1 polymer ?
#
loop_
_entity_poly.entity_id
_entity_poly.type
_entity_poly.pdbx_seq_one_letter_code
_entity_poly.pdbx_strand_id
1 'polypeptide(L)'
;MSTDIPALLAATTAKLTAQFDGAHPHDTVARLVSDSYVALHRTAFADPRLPKLAERFATDRLTALAPADSTPSVLFICIHNAGRSQMGAALMRHHAQGAVQVHSAGSQPAATVSKSAAAVLADLGLTLDDAYSKPITAEILAAVDVVVIAGGSEAVPRLPGPRYEIWDLPHPPGNDLDGLRAIRDDIDTRVQALCAELNG
;
A
#
# COMPACT_ATOMS: atom_id res chain seq x y z
N MET A 1 28.55 -9.81 -2.82
CA MET A 1 28.81 -8.72 -3.78
C MET A 1 28.00 -7.52 -3.31
N SER A 2 28.64 -6.37 -3.09
CA SER A 2 27.92 -5.14 -2.76
C SER A 2 27.11 -4.71 -3.98
N THR A 3 25.79 -4.54 -3.85
CA THR A 3 24.95 -4.03 -4.94
C THR A 3 25.38 -2.60 -5.25
N ASP A 4 25.71 -2.31 -6.51
CA ASP A 4 25.96 -0.95 -6.98
C ASP A 4 24.62 -0.22 -7.07
N ILE A 5 24.28 0.53 -6.01
CA ILE A 5 23.00 1.23 -5.90
C ILE A 5 22.83 2.29 -6.99
N PRO A 6 23.81 3.16 -7.30
CA PRO A 6 23.72 4.06 -8.44
C PRO A 6 23.38 3.36 -9.77
N ALA A 7 24.07 2.26 -10.09
CA ALA A 7 23.81 1.51 -11.32
C ALA A 7 22.40 0.89 -11.33
N LEU A 8 21.96 0.34 -10.21
CA LEU A 8 20.60 -0.19 -10.04
C LEU A 8 19.53 0.88 -10.28
N LEU A 9 19.64 2.04 -9.63
CA LEU A 9 18.66 3.12 -9.76
C LEU A 9 18.61 3.66 -11.19
N ALA A 10 19.76 3.77 -11.87
CA ALA A 10 19.82 4.17 -13.27
C ALA A 10 19.12 3.16 -14.18
N ALA A 11 19.36 1.85 -13.98
CA ALA A 11 18.70 0.79 -14.74
C ALA A 11 17.18 0.77 -14.51
N THR A 12 16.72 0.90 -13.27
CA THR A 12 15.28 0.99 -12.95
C THR A 12 14.66 2.23 -13.57
N THR A 13 15.35 3.38 -13.54
CA THR A 13 14.87 4.63 -14.17
C THR A 13 14.70 4.47 -15.67
N ALA A 14 15.69 3.90 -16.37
CA ALA A 14 15.60 3.66 -17.80
C ALA A 14 14.44 2.71 -18.14
N LYS A 15 14.28 1.63 -17.36
CA LYS A 15 13.17 0.68 -17.51
C LYS A 15 11.81 1.36 -17.35
N LEU A 16 11.59 2.11 -16.27
CA LEU A 16 10.30 2.75 -16.03
C LEU A 16 10.03 3.90 -17.02
N THR A 17 11.06 4.62 -17.45
CA THR A 17 10.92 5.64 -18.51
C THR A 17 10.39 5.01 -19.80
N ALA A 18 10.93 3.85 -20.19
CA ALA A 18 10.44 3.11 -21.35
C ALA A 18 9.02 2.55 -21.13
N GLN A 19 8.72 2.04 -19.93
CA GLN A 19 7.41 1.47 -19.60
C GLN A 19 6.28 2.51 -19.67
N PHE A 20 6.52 3.74 -19.24
CA PHE A 20 5.52 4.82 -19.22
C PHE A 20 5.51 5.67 -20.50
N ASP A 21 6.30 5.32 -21.53
CA ASP A 21 6.29 5.88 -22.89
C ASP A 21 6.04 7.41 -22.99
N GLY A 22 6.81 8.19 -22.22
CA GLY A 22 6.72 9.65 -22.23
C GLY A 22 5.58 10.27 -21.42
N ALA A 23 4.75 9.47 -20.74
CA ALA A 23 3.71 9.96 -19.82
C ALA A 23 4.27 10.79 -18.65
N HIS A 24 5.54 10.57 -18.30
CA HIS A 24 6.25 11.32 -17.28
C HIS A 24 7.62 11.79 -17.78
N PRO A 25 8.07 13.02 -17.45
CA PRO A 25 9.43 13.45 -17.72
C PRO A 25 10.45 12.53 -17.03
N HIS A 26 11.57 12.25 -17.70
CA HIS A 26 12.64 11.39 -17.18
C HIS A 26 13.08 11.79 -15.76
N ASP A 27 13.24 13.09 -15.49
CA ASP A 27 13.65 13.59 -14.17
C ASP A 27 12.62 13.28 -13.08
N THR A 28 11.34 13.23 -13.42
CA THR A 28 10.28 12.80 -12.50
C THR A 28 10.39 11.31 -12.20
N VAL A 29 10.61 10.49 -13.23
CA VAL A 29 10.83 9.04 -13.06
C VAL A 29 12.06 8.78 -12.18
N ALA A 30 13.19 9.43 -12.49
CA ALA A 30 14.44 9.29 -11.75
C ALA A 30 14.27 9.67 -10.27
N ARG A 31 13.60 10.80 -10.01
CA ARG A 31 13.29 11.25 -8.65
C ARG A 31 12.43 10.23 -7.90
N LEU A 32 11.34 9.75 -8.50
CA LEU A 32 10.45 8.80 -7.84
C LEU A 32 11.10 7.44 -7.60
N VAL A 33 11.96 6.96 -8.50
CA VAL A 33 12.77 5.76 -8.28
C VAL A 33 13.71 5.93 -7.08
N SER A 34 14.47 7.02 -7.05
CA SER A 34 15.39 7.33 -5.95
C SER A 34 14.66 7.47 -4.61
N ASP A 35 13.61 8.29 -4.59
CA ASP A 35 12.80 8.55 -3.39
C ASP A 35 12.16 7.25 -2.87
N SER A 36 11.65 6.39 -3.75
CA SER A 36 11.03 5.12 -3.37
C SER A 36 12.06 4.15 -2.77
N TYR A 37 13.27 4.09 -3.35
CA TYR A 37 14.35 3.29 -2.78
C TYR A 37 14.75 3.79 -1.39
N VAL A 38 15.02 5.09 -1.26
CA VAL A 38 15.41 5.70 0.03
C VAL A 38 14.33 5.50 1.08
N ALA A 39 13.07 5.69 0.71
CA ALA A 39 11.93 5.52 1.61
C ALA A 39 11.85 4.09 2.17
N LEU A 40 11.97 3.07 1.33
CA LEU A 40 11.92 1.68 1.77
C LEU A 40 13.21 1.23 2.47
N HIS A 41 14.38 1.73 2.05
CA HIS A 41 15.65 1.40 2.68
C HIS A 41 15.70 1.79 4.16
N ARG A 42 14.97 2.84 4.58
CA ARG A 42 14.92 3.28 5.99
C ARG A 42 14.43 2.18 6.94
N THR A 43 13.54 1.31 6.49
CA THR A 43 12.90 0.28 7.33
C THR A 43 13.21 -1.14 6.87
N ALA A 44 13.43 -1.35 5.57
CA ALA A 44 13.62 -2.66 4.95
C ALA A 44 15.04 -2.89 4.37
N PHE A 45 16.08 -2.21 4.88
CA PHE A 45 17.47 -2.35 4.39
C PHE A 45 17.99 -3.80 4.41
N ALA A 46 17.45 -4.66 5.28
CA ALA A 46 17.83 -6.06 5.39
C ALA A 46 17.00 -7.01 4.48
N ASP A 47 15.95 -6.52 3.80
CA ASP A 47 15.14 -7.34 2.90
C ASP A 47 15.86 -7.48 1.55
N PRO A 48 16.25 -8.70 1.12
CA PRO A 48 16.94 -8.91 -0.15
C PRO A 48 16.09 -8.53 -1.37
N ARG A 49 14.76 -8.39 -1.20
CA ARG A 49 13.83 -7.99 -2.25
C ARG A 49 13.75 -6.47 -2.41
N LEU A 50 14.43 -5.67 -1.55
CA LEU A 50 14.33 -4.21 -1.53
C LEU A 50 14.44 -3.55 -2.92
N PRO A 51 15.40 -3.90 -3.81
CA PRO A 51 15.45 -3.37 -5.17
C PRO A 51 14.14 -3.54 -5.95
N LYS A 52 13.56 -4.74 -5.92
CA LYS A 52 12.32 -5.08 -6.63
C LYS A 52 11.11 -4.39 -6.00
N LEU A 53 11.08 -4.28 -4.66
CA LEU A 53 10.02 -3.57 -3.94
C LEU A 53 10.07 -2.07 -4.21
N ALA A 54 11.27 -1.48 -4.32
CA ALA A 54 11.45 -0.08 -4.66
C ALA A 54 10.99 0.23 -6.08
N GLU A 55 11.31 -0.63 -7.06
CA GLU A 55 10.78 -0.52 -8.43
C GLU A 55 9.25 -0.59 -8.45
N ARG A 56 8.66 -1.58 -7.77
CA ARG A 56 7.19 -1.70 -7.67
C ARG A 56 6.57 -0.47 -7.03
N PHE A 57 7.17 0.05 -5.95
CA PHE A 57 6.67 1.24 -5.29
C PHE A 57 6.77 2.49 -6.17
N ALA A 58 7.87 2.64 -6.91
CA ALA A 58 8.01 3.72 -7.89
C ALA A 58 6.97 3.60 -9.02
N THR A 59 6.69 2.37 -9.47
CA THR A 59 5.63 2.10 -10.46
C THR A 59 4.26 2.53 -9.93
N ASP A 60 3.88 2.10 -8.72
CA ASP A 60 2.60 2.48 -8.08
C ASP A 60 2.47 4.02 -7.99
N ARG A 61 3.55 4.72 -7.62
CA ARG A 61 3.56 6.20 -7.51
C ARG A 61 3.48 6.91 -8.86
N LEU A 62 4.13 6.38 -9.89
CA LEU A 62 4.03 6.90 -11.26
C LEU A 62 2.63 6.70 -11.82
N THR A 63 2.05 5.50 -11.65
CA THR A 63 0.66 5.23 -12.03
C THR A 63 -0.31 6.19 -11.36
N ALA A 64 -0.12 6.49 -10.07
CA ALA A 64 -0.94 7.48 -9.36
C ALA A 64 -0.78 8.94 -9.88
N LEU A 65 0.32 9.26 -10.57
CA LEU A 65 0.48 10.57 -11.22
C LEU A 65 -0.13 10.62 -12.63
N ALA A 66 -0.49 9.48 -13.21
CA ALA A 66 -1.20 9.45 -14.48
C ALA A 66 -2.64 9.96 -14.28
N PRO A 67 -3.31 10.45 -15.33
CA PRO A 67 -4.72 10.81 -15.26
C PRO A 67 -5.55 9.66 -14.69
N ALA A 68 -6.48 9.98 -13.79
CA ALA A 68 -7.36 8.98 -13.18
C ALA A 68 -8.08 8.17 -14.26
N ASP A 69 -7.95 6.85 -14.19
CA ASP A 69 -8.84 5.94 -14.90
C ASP A 69 -10.23 5.98 -14.24
N SER A 70 -11.26 5.57 -14.97
CA SER A 70 -12.63 5.41 -14.46
C SER A 70 -12.78 4.31 -13.40
N THR A 71 -11.73 3.51 -13.17
CA THR A 71 -11.71 2.46 -12.15
C THR A 71 -11.60 3.09 -10.75
N PRO A 72 -12.58 2.85 -9.85
CA PRO A 72 -12.54 3.36 -8.49
C PRO A 72 -11.29 2.92 -7.72
N SER A 73 -10.86 3.72 -6.75
CA SER A 73 -9.59 3.51 -6.07
C SER A 73 -9.67 3.77 -4.56
N VAL A 74 -8.97 2.94 -3.79
CA VAL A 74 -8.95 3.02 -2.32
C VAL A 74 -7.54 2.87 -1.74
N LEU A 75 -7.23 3.70 -0.74
CA LEU A 75 -6.01 3.63 0.06
C LEU A 75 -6.32 3.26 1.52
N PHE A 76 -5.84 2.10 1.97
CA PHE A 76 -5.90 1.71 3.37
C PHE A 76 -4.66 2.20 4.14
N ILE A 77 -4.85 2.86 5.27
CA ILE A 77 -3.77 3.41 6.11
C ILE A 77 -3.84 2.85 7.51
N CYS A 78 -2.69 2.44 8.04
CA CYS A 78 -2.48 2.23 9.48
C CYS A 78 -1.01 2.47 9.81
N ILE A 79 -0.70 2.79 11.06
CA ILE A 79 0.63 3.22 11.53
C ILE A 79 1.78 2.50 10.83
N HIS A 80 1.82 1.17 10.95
CA HIS A 80 2.96 0.36 10.51
C HIS A 80 2.86 -0.20 9.09
N ASN A 81 1.72 -0.05 8.42
CA ASN A 81 1.41 -0.79 7.19
C ASN A 81 1.75 -2.29 7.23
N ALA A 82 1.61 -2.91 8.40
CA ALA A 82 1.98 -4.31 8.61
C ALA A 82 0.79 -5.20 8.97
N GLY A 83 -0.35 -4.61 9.38
CA GLY A 83 -1.50 -5.35 9.90
C GLY A 83 -2.81 -4.90 9.26
N ARG A 84 -3.57 -4.04 9.95
CA ARG A 84 -4.92 -3.59 9.56
C ARG A 84 -5.02 -3.09 8.12
N SER A 85 -4.13 -2.21 7.67
CA SER A 85 -4.18 -1.74 6.29
C SER A 85 -3.78 -2.79 5.25
N GLN A 86 -2.94 -3.77 5.61
CA GLN A 86 -2.63 -4.91 4.74
C GLN A 86 -3.83 -5.87 4.64
N MET A 87 -4.51 -6.11 5.77
CA MET A 87 -5.75 -6.91 5.79
C MET A 87 -6.84 -6.26 4.92
N GLY A 88 -7.11 -4.97 5.11
CA GLY A 88 -8.09 -4.25 4.29
C GLY A 88 -7.75 -4.31 2.80
N ALA A 89 -6.48 -4.10 2.43
CA ALA A 89 -6.05 -4.17 1.04
C ALA A 89 -6.14 -5.58 0.43
N ALA A 90 -5.82 -6.63 1.19
CA ALA A 90 -5.94 -8.01 0.71
C ALA A 90 -7.40 -8.41 0.51
N LEU A 91 -8.27 -8.09 1.48
CA LEU A 91 -9.70 -8.37 1.41
C LEU A 91 -10.37 -7.58 0.28
N MET A 92 -10.02 -6.30 0.10
CA MET A 92 -10.58 -5.50 -1.00
C MET A 92 -10.18 -6.07 -2.36
N ARG A 93 -8.92 -6.49 -2.55
CA ARG A 93 -8.51 -7.15 -3.79
C ARG A 93 -9.26 -8.45 -4.02
N HIS A 94 -9.48 -9.22 -2.96
CA HIS A 94 -10.25 -10.47 -3.03
C HIS A 94 -11.71 -10.22 -3.45
N HIS A 95 -12.39 -9.22 -2.89
CA HIS A 95 -13.78 -8.97 -3.21
C HIS A 95 -13.98 -8.21 -4.53
N ALA A 96 -13.11 -7.24 -4.83
CA ALA A 96 -13.24 -6.40 -6.01
C ALA A 96 -12.82 -7.11 -7.31
N GLN A 97 -11.98 -8.15 -7.25
CA GLN A 97 -11.54 -8.92 -8.43
C GLN A 97 -11.03 -8.03 -9.59
N GLY A 98 -10.35 -6.93 -9.26
CA GLY A 98 -9.81 -5.97 -10.21
C GLY A 98 -10.72 -4.79 -10.57
N ALA A 99 -11.97 -4.76 -10.07
CA ALA A 99 -12.88 -3.63 -10.26
C ALA A 99 -12.51 -2.38 -9.45
N VAL A 100 -11.62 -2.51 -8.46
CA VAL A 100 -11.13 -1.42 -7.63
C VAL A 100 -9.60 -1.44 -7.58
N GLN A 101 -8.97 -0.28 -7.78
CA GLN A 101 -7.53 -0.10 -7.56
C GLN A 101 -7.25 -0.01 -6.05
N VAL A 102 -6.37 -0.87 -5.54
CA VAL A 102 -6.17 -1.03 -4.09
C VAL A 102 -4.74 -0.71 -3.66
N HIS A 103 -4.62 0.27 -2.77
CA HIS A 103 -3.37 0.71 -2.16
C HIS A 103 -3.38 0.50 -0.65
N SER A 104 -2.18 0.42 -0.06
CA SER A 104 -2.01 0.43 1.40
C SER A 104 -0.74 1.18 1.79
N ALA A 105 -0.78 1.89 2.91
CA ALA A 105 0.36 2.62 3.44
C ALA A 105 0.33 2.75 4.98
N GLY A 106 1.35 3.39 5.53
CA GLY A 106 1.45 3.73 6.95
C GLY A 106 2.34 4.94 7.21
N SER A 107 2.06 5.69 8.28
CA SER A 107 2.88 6.84 8.69
C SER A 107 4.26 6.45 9.22
N GLN A 108 4.38 5.26 9.81
CA GLN A 108 5.61 4.72 10.40
C GLN A 108 5.78 3.25 9.98
N PRO A 109 6.07 2.96 8.69
CA PRO A 109 6.12 1.59 8.18
C PRO A 109 7.04 0.69 8.99
N ALA A 110 6.60 -0.53 9.29
CA ALA A 110 7.48 -1.54 9.87
C ALA A 110 8.45 -2.10 8.83
N ALA A 111 9.48 -2.82 9.28
CA ALA A 111 10.42 -3.50 8.40
C ALA A 111 9.77 -4.63 7.56
N THR A 112 8.76 -5.31 8.12
CA THR A 112 8.08 -6.44 7.49
C THR A 112 6.59 -6.41 7.80
N VAL A 113 5.81 -7.12 6.98
CA VAL A 113 4.38 -7.35 7.22
C VAL A 113 4.21 -8.29 8.42
N SER A 114 3.14 -8.10 9.20
CA SER A 114 2.87 -8.90 10.39
C SER A 114 2.56 -10.35 10.03
N LYS A 115 3.30 -11.27 10.63
CA LYS A 115 3.04 -12.72 10.52
C LYS A 115 1.67 -13.08 11.06
N SER A 116 1.20 -12.40 12.10
CA SER A 116 -0.15 -12.64 12.66
C SER A 116 -1.24 -12.20 11.69
N ALA A 117 -1.04 -11.08 10.98
CA ALA A 117 -1.98 -10.64 9.94
C ALA A 117 -2.02 -11.62 8.76
N ALA A 118 -0.85 -12.12 8.34
CA ALA A 118 -0.78 -13.17 7.33
C ALA A 118 -1.47 -14.47 7.78
N ALA A 119 -1.28 -14.87 9.03
CA ALA A 119 -1.89 -16.07 9.58
C ALA A 119 -3.43 -16.00 9.58
N VAL A 120 -4.02 -14.89 10.01
CA VAL A 120 -5.49 -14.77 10.02
C VAL A 120 -6.07 -14.64 8.61
N LEU A 121 -5.35 -14.07 7.64
CA LEU A 121 -5.80 -14.05 6.25
C LEU A 121 -5.71 -15.43 5.59
N ALA A 122 -4.72 -16.25 5.98
CA ALA A 122 -4.58 -17.61 5.49
C ALA A 122 -5.76 -18.51 5.87
N ASP A 123 -6.43 -18.24 6.99
CA ASP A 123 -7.70 -18.91 7.36
C ASP A 123 -8.78 -18.75 6.28
N LEU A 124 -8.72 -17.67 5.48
CA LEU A 124 -9.63 -17.39 4.35
C LEU A 124 -9.03 -17.81 2.99
N GLY A 125 -7.87 -18.46 2.98
CA GLY A 125 -7.15 -18.81 1.76
C GLY A 125 -6.44 -17.64 1.08
N LEU A 126 -6.25 -16.52 1.78
CA LEU A 126 -5.57 -15.32 1.26
C LEU A 126 -4.11 -15.26 1.71
N THR A 127 -3.25 -14.66 0.90
CA THR A 127 -1.82 -14.49 1.20
C THR A 127 -1.38 -13.03 1.16
N LEU A 128 -0.30 -12.73 1.90
CA LEU A 128 0.41 -11.46 1.90
C LEU A 128 1.85 -11.58 1.35
N ASP A 129 2.15 -12.63 0.58
CA ASP A 129 3.52 -12.90 0.09
C ASP A 129 4.09 -11.75 -0.77
N ASP A 130 3.23 -11.14 -1.57
CA ASP A 130 3.56 -9.96 -2.38
C ASP A 130 3.38 -8.64 -1.63
N ALA A 131 2.93 -8.65 -0.37
CA ALA A 131 2.75 -7.45 0.41
C ALA A 131 4.07 -6.99 1.04
N TYR A 132 4.18 -5.68 1.22
CA TYR A 132 5.30 -5.04 1.90
C TYR A 132 4.84 -3.73 2.53
N SER A 133 5.49 -3.37 3.63
CA SER A 133 5.22 -2.13 4.36
C SER A 133 5.82 -0.94 3.60
N LYS A 134 5.01 0.08 3.33
CA LYS A 134 5.42 1.28 2.58
C LYS A 134 4.83 2.56 3.18
N PRO A 135 5.51 3.71 3.05
CA PRO A 135 5.02 4.96 3.61
C PRO A 135 3.88 5.54 2.79
N ILE A 136 3.13 6.44 3.41
CA ILE A 136 2.17 7.30 2.71
C ILE A 136 2.93 8.23 1.78
N THR A 137 2.46 8.39 0.55
CA THR A 137 3.02 9.34 -0.41
C THR A 137 1.94 10.27 -0.93
N ALA A 138 2.33 11.51 -1.24
CA ALA A 138 1.40 12.52 -1.71
C ALA A 138 0.76 12.14 -3.05
N GLU A 139 1.51 11.45 -3.93
CA GLU A 139 1.00 11.06 -5.24
C GLU A 139 -0.18 10.10 -5.11
N ILE A 140 -0.03 9.02 -4.33
CA ILE A 140 -1.10 8.03 -4.12
C ILE A 140 -2.24 8.64 -3.31
N LEU A 141 -1.93 9.41 -2.25
CA LEU A 141 -2.95 10.00 -1.39
C LEU A 141 -3.86 10.98 -2.15
N ALA A 142 -3.32 11.74 -3.11
CA ALA A 142 -4.09 12.68 -3.92
C ALA A 142 -4.89 12.01 -5.04
N ALA A 143 -4.45 10.82 -5.49
CA ALA A 143 -5.01 10.15 -6.65
C ALA A 143 -6.20 9.22 -6.33
N VAL A 144 -6.38 8.83 -5.07
CA VAL A 144 -7.42 7.86 -4.69
C VAL A 144 -8.79 8.51 -4.43
N ASP A 145 -9.86 7.77 -4.68
CA ASP A 145 -11.23 8.21 -4.40
C ASP A 145 -11.56 8.13 -2.90
N VAL A 146 -11.10 7.05 -2.24
CA VAL A 146 -11.37 6.80 -0.82
C VAL A 146 -10.08 6.51 -0.05
N VAL A 147 -9.92 7.16 1.10
CA VAL A 147 -8.87 6.89 2.08
C VAL A 147 -9.49 6.32 3.34
N VAL A 148 -9.13 5.07 3.67
CA VAL A 148 -9.58 4.38 4.88
C VAL A 148 -8.46 4.41 5.93
N ILE A 149 -8.69 5.11 7.04
CA ILE A 149 -7.77 5.16 8.19
C ILE A 149 -8.21 4.09 9.21
N ALA A 150 -7.47 2.98 9.25
CA ALA A 150 -7.77 1.82 10.07
C ALA A 150 -7.01 1.84 11.40
N GLY A 151 -7.68 2.28 12.48
CA GLY A 151 -7.12 2.34 13.84
C GLY A 151 -7.13 3.70 14.53
N GLY A 152 -7.93 4.67 14.05
CA GLY A 152 -8.46 5.82 14.81
C GLY A 152 -7.51 6.94 15.27
N SER A 153 -6.24 6.67 15.57
CA SER A 153 -5.34 7.63 16.26
C SER A 153 -4.25 8.26 15.37
N GLU A 154 -4.23 7.93 14.08
CA GLU A 154 -3.16 8.35 13.18
C GLU A 154 -3.47 9.69 12.52
N ALA A 155 -2.57 10.66 12.70
CA ALA A 155 -2.62 11.92 11.97
C ALA A 155 -2.16 11.68 10.52
N VAL A 156 -3.12 11.41 9.64
CA VAL A 156 -2.91 11.34 8.19
C VAL A 156 -3.16 12.72 7.59
N PRO A 157 -2.24 13.25 6.75
CA PRO A 157 -2.48 14.49 6.01
C PRO A 157 -3.79 14.39 5.22
N ARG A 158 -4.63 15.43 5.27
CA ARG A 158 -5.86 15.48 4.48
C ARG A 158 -5.64 16.36 3.26
N LEU A 159 -5.72 15.76 2.09
CA LEU A 159 -5.72 16.43 0.79
C LEU A 159 -7.15 16.58 0.27
N PRO A 160 -7.45 17.63 -0.52
CA PRO A 160 -8.71 17.71 -1.25
C PRO A 160 -8.80 16.61 -2.31
N GLY A 161 -10.01 16.17 -2.64
CA GLY A 161 -10.27 15.11 -3.61
C GLY A 161 -10.83 13.85 -2.94
N PRO A 162 -10.00 13.08 -2.20
CA PRO A 162 -10.45 11.83 -1.60
C PRO A 162 -11.51 12.03 -0.52
N ARG A 163 -12.45 11.08 -0.44
CA ARG A 163 -13.29 10.87 0.74
C ARG A 163 -12.48 10.15 1.81
N TYR A 164 -12.59 10.58 3.06
CA TYR A 164 -11.88 9.95 4.17
C TYR A 164 -12.84 9.23 5.10
N GLU A 165 -12.52 7.98 5.40
CA GLU A 165 -13.22 7.15 6.38
C GLU A 165 -12.28 6.79 7.53
N ILE A 166 -12.80 6.82 8.75
CA ILE A 166 -12.08 6.34 9.94
C ILE A 166 -12.76 5.08 10.39
N TRP A 167 -12.04 3.97 10.34
CA TRP A 167 -12.48 2.70 10.91
C TRP A 167 -11.85 2.57 12.28
N ASP A 168 -12.65 2.82 13.31
CA ASP A 168 -12.25 2.59 14.69
C ASP A 168 -12.26 1.08 14.96
N LEU A 169 -11.05 0.52 14.99
CA LEU A 169 -10.82 -0.91 15.12
C LEU A 169 -10.03 -1.14 16.41
N PRO A 170 -10.45 -2.11 17.25
CA PRO A 170 -9.77 -2.38 18.50
C PRO A 170 -8.31 -2.81 18.27
N HIS A 171 -7.48 -2.60 19.29
CA HIS A 171 -6.12 -3.11 19.31
C HIS A 171 -6.09 -4.37 20.17
N PRO A 172 -5.85 -5.57 19.60
CA PRO A 172 -5.82 -6.78 20.38
C PRO A 172 -4.52 -6.78 21.21
N PRO A 173 -4.54 -7.30 22.46
CA PRO A 173 -3.34 -7.36 23.27
C PRO A 173 -2.35 -8.38 22.69
N GLY A 174 -1.11 -7.95 22.47
CA GLY A 174 -0.01 -8.83 22.08
C GLY A 174 -0.30 -9.61 20.78
N ASN A 175 -0.20 -10.94 20.85
CA ASN A 175 -0.38 -11.86 19.72
C ASN A 175 -1.71 -12.63 19.78
N ASP A 176 -2.75 -12.05 20.39
CA ASP A 176 -4.09 -12.66 20.42
C ASP A 176 -4.64 -12.82 18.99
N LEU A 177 -4.55 -14.05 18.47
CA LEU A 177 -5.02 -14.37 17.12
C LEU A 177 -6.54 -14.37 17.02
N ASP A 178 -7.27 -14.70 18.09
CA ASP A 178 -8.73 -14.72 18.04
C ASP A 178 -9.28 -13.29 18.02
N GLY A 179 -8.71 -12.39 18.81
CA GLY A 179 -8.97 -10.95 18.71
C GLY A 179 -8.61 -10.41 17.32
N LEU A 180 -7.50 -10.88 16.73
CA LEU A 180 -7.10 -10.46 15.38
C LEU A 180 -8.04 -11.01 14.28
N ARG A 181 -8.58 -12.21 14.45
CA ARG A 181 -9.64 -12.77 13.57
C ARG A 181 -10.91 -11.95 13.65
N ALA A 182 -11.34 -11.57 14.85
CA ALA A 182 -12.50 -10.68 15.00
C ALA A 182 -12.29 -9.33 14.29
N ILE A 183 -11.08 -8.78 14.36
CA ILE A 183 -10.72 -7.55 13.62
C ILE A 183 -10.71 -7.79 12.11
N ARG A 184 -10.16 -8.92 11.64
CA ARG A 184 -10.21 -9.31 10.23
C ARG A 184 -11.65 -9.37 9.73
N ASP A 185 -12.55 -9.99 10.50
CA ASP A 185 -13.95 -10.17 10.11
C ASP A 185 -14.74 -8.84 10.11
N ASP A 186 -14.43 -7.93 11.05
CA ASP A 186 -14.96 -6.55 11.03
C ASP A 186 -14.45 -5.77 9.81
N ILE A 187 -13.13 -5.83 9.54
CA ILE A 187 -12.53 -5.24 8.33
C ILE A 187 -13.20 -5.81 7.08
N ASP A 188 -13.41 -7.13 7.02
CA ASP A 188 -13.99 -7.79 5.85
C ASP A 188 -15.43 -7.32 5.59
N THR A 189 -16.24 -7.24 6.64
CA THR A 189 -17.61 -6.73 6.56
C THR A 189 -17.65 -5.30 6.00
N ARG A 190 -16.76 -4.42 6.48
CA ARG A 190 -16.66 -3.03 5.99
C ARG A 190 -16.11 -2.94 4.58
N VAL A 191 -15.13 -3.77 4.23
CA VAL A 191 -14.58 -3.88 2.88
C VAL A 191 -15.65 -4.31 1.89
N GLN A 192 -16.46 -5.31 2.21
CA GLN A 192 -17.55 -5.76 1.33
C GLN A 192 -18.57 -4.64 1.08
N ALA A 193 -18.95 -3.89 2.13
CA ALA A 193 -19.84 -2.73 2.00
C ALA A 193 -19.23 -1.62 1.11
N LEU A 194 -17.96 -1.28 1.35
CA LEU A 194 -17.25 -0.27 0.54
C LEU A 194 -17.07 -0.74 -0.91
N CYS A 195 -16.76 -2.02 -1.13
CA CYS A 195 -16.63 -2.59 -2.47
C CYS A 195 -17.95 -2.52 -3.25
N ALA A 196 -19.07 -2.86 -2.60
CA ALA A 196 -20.39 -2.75 -3.20
C ALA A 196 -20.76 -1.30 -3.55
N GLU A 197 -20.38 -0.34 -2.69
CA GLU A 197 -20.57 1.08 -2.96
C GLU A 197 -19.73 1.57 -4.15
N LEU A 198 -18.44 1.21 -4.23
CA LEU A 198 -17.56 1.65 -5.30
C LEU A 198 -17.92 1.05 -6.67
N ASN A 199 -18.54 -0.13 -6.69
CA ASN A 199 -18.98 -0.80 -7.91
C ASN A 199 -20.40 -0.40 -8.37
N GLY A 200 -21.10 0.48 -7.64
CA GLY A 200 -22.53 0.77 -7.79
C GLY A 200 -22.87 2.17 -8.29
#